data_AF-B1ZMY0-F1
#
_entry.id   AF-B1ZMY0-F1
#
_cell.length_a   1.000
_cell.length_b   1.000
_cell.length_c   1.000
_cell.angle_alpha   90.00
_cell.angle_beta   90.00
_cell.angle_gamma   90.00
#
_symmetry.space_group_name_H-M   'P 1'
#
loop_
_entity.id
_entity.type
_entity.pdbx_description
1 polymer ?
#
loop_
_entity_poly.entity_id
_entity_poly.type
_entity_poly.pdbx_seq_one_letter_code
_entity_poly.pdbx_strand_id
1 'polypeptide(L)'
;MGTTLISTAPHRPCCRRSWLLLAGWATVGLPGLHAFGGNAVVVSATAIPAYARPSDGAGRPLAQSYVFGQGKFFGGTWADRGLAQLSFDQLTKLLAPGLAKQNYFPTRDAAAADLLLMVHWGVTQAFRDPMGEVNVERLNSAADEYRTAAAANNGAADPGALNALLADQSGAGQSAQQAIARNAALLGYTPTLQQAQRRIFVSAEEQTMNEELNEERYFIVVLAYDYAFMRKEHRSRLLWATRISLRSVGNRFEVAAAALAQAGAGVYGRNIDGLVRLDYSDRSGRVDLGELKVLGEAETTPASVPATR
;
A
#
# COMPACT_ATOMS: atom_id res chain seq x y z
N MET A 1 -49.06 -35.83 37.20
CA MET A 1 -47.98 -36.02 38.18
C MET A 1 -47.26 -34.70 38.31
N GLY A 2 -47.58 -33.96 39.36
CA GLY A 2 -47.18 -32.57 39.56
C GLY A 2 -46.55 -32.39 40.94
N THR A 3 -45.53 -31.53 40.96
CA THR A 3 -44.67 -31.15 42.08
C THR A 3 -45.32 -30.07 42.94
N THR A 4 -45.28 -30.17 44.28
CA THR A 4 -45.25 -29.02 45.20
C THR A 4 -44.81 -29.46 46.61
N LEU A 5 -43.95 -28.66 47.26
CA LEU A 5 -43.90 -28.29 48.71
C LEU A 5 -42.52 -27.61 48.98
N ILE A 6 -42.45 -26.28 49.04
CA ILE A 6 -42.49 -25.38 50.21
C ILE A 6 -41.45 -25.71 51.31
N SER A 7 -40.53 -24.76 51.58
CA SER A 7 -39.93 -24.58 52.90
C SER A 7 -39.49 -23.12 53.12
N THR A 8 -39.65 -22.68 54.37
CA THR A 8 -39.63 -21.32 54.94
C THR A 8 -38.26 -20.89 55.51
N ALA A 9 -38.06 -19.57 55.65
CA ALA A 9 -36.90 -18.81 56.18
C ALA A 9 -36.63 -19.03 57.71
N PRO A 10 -35.57 -18.47 58.40
CA PRO A 10 -35.40 -17.00 58.61
C PRO A 10 -33.98 -16.42 58.95
N HIS A 11 -33.93 -15.06 58.94
CA HIS A 11 -33.16 -14.06 59.74
C HIS A 11 -31.61 -13.82 59.70
N ARG A 12 -31.31 -12.49 59.76
CA ARG A 12 -30.06 -11.68 59.67
C ARG A 12 -29.23 -11.73 60.99
N PRO A 13 -28.17 -10.90 61.29
CA PRO A 13 -27.37 -9.90 60.54
C PRO A 13 -25.83 -9.99 60.80
N CYS A 14 -24.96 -9.27 60.04
CA CYS A 14 -23.80 -8.57 60.63
C CYS A 14 -23.04 -7.67 59.64
N CYS A 15 -22.77 -6.45 60.09
CA CYS A 15 -21.93 -5.44 59.45
C CYS A 15 -20.50 -5.91 59.16
N ARG A 16 -19.96 -5.60 57.98
CA ARG A 16 -18.55 -5.21 57.87
C ARG A 16 -18.33 -4.25 56.69
N ARG A 17 -17.96 -3.01 57.04
CA ARG A 17 -17.34 -1.99 56.21
C ARG A 17 -16.29 -2.61 55.28
N SER A 18 -16.31 -2.28 53.98
CA SER A 18 -15.07 -2.08 53.22
C SER A 18 -15.26 -1.24 51.94
N TRP A 19 -14.73 -0.02 52.02
CA TRP A 19 -13.96 0.71 51.02
C TRP A 19 -14.44 0.67 49.55
N LEU A 20 -15.06 1.80 49.14
CA LEU A 20 -15.09 2.28 47.77
C LEU A 20 -13.65 2.47 47.27
N LEU A 21 -13.17 1.57 46.42
CA LEU A 21 -12.04 1.84 45.53
C LEU A 21 -12.61 2.39 44.22
N LEU A 22 -12.46 3.71 44.05
CA LEU A 22 -12.50 4.35 42.74
C LEU A 22 -11.37 3.74 41.90
N ALA A 23 -11.72 2.77 41.05
CA ALA A 23 -10.84 2.33 39.98
C ALA A 23 -10.71 3.49 38.99
N GLY A 24 -9.62 4.24 39.10
CA GLY A 24 -9.23 5.25 38.12
C GLY A 24 -9.15 4.59 36.75
N TRP A 25 -9.96 5.08 35.82
CA TRP A 25 -9.84 4.73 34.42
C TRP A 25 -8.50 5.29 33.94
N ALA A 26 -7.51 4.41 33.83
CA ALA A 26 -6.34 4.68 33.03
C ALA A 26 -6.83 4.87 31.60
N THR A 27 -6.96 6.12 31.17
CA THR A 27 -7.05 6.48 29.76
C THR A 27 -5.77 5.98 29.12
N VAL A 28 -5.83 4.78 28.51
CA VAL A 28 -4.83 4.35 27.55
C VAL A 28 -4.88 5.40 26.45
N GLY A 29 -3.84 6.25 26.42
CA GLY A 29 -3.67 7.25 25.39
C GLY A 29 -3.81 6.59 24.03
N LEU A 30 -4.74 7.09 23.22
CA LEU A 30 -4.79 6.79 21.80
C LEU A 30 -3.37 7.03 21.26
N PRO A 31 -2.72 6.02 20.62
CA PRO A 31 -1.49 6.30 19.90
C PRO A 31 -1.82 7.41 18.90
N GLY A 32 -1.07 8.50 18.99
CA GLY A 32 -1.26 9.67 18.14
C GLY A 32 -1.31 9.24 16.68
N LEU A 33 -2.25 9.84 15.92
CA LEU A 33 -2.27 9.82 14.47
C LEU A 33 -0.91 10.34 13.99
N HIS A 34 0.04 9.44 13.77
CA HIS A 34 1.25 9.79 13.07
C HIS A 34 0.84 9.99 11.62
N ALA A 35 0.94 11.23 11.15
CA ALA A 35 0.92 11.51 9.73
C ALA A 35 2.16 10.82 9.16
N PHE A 36 1.97 9.62 8.59
CA PHE A 36 3.03 8.95 7.87
C PHE A 36 3.41 9.86 6.68
N GLY A 37 4.68 10.24 6.60
CA GLY A 37 5.20 10.99 5.44
C GLY A 37 4.98 10.19 4.14
N GLY A 38 5.02 10.86 2.99
CA GLY A 38 4.70 10.28 1.67
C GLY A 38 5.50 9.03 1.23
N ASN A 39 6.43 8.53 2.05
CA ASN A 39 7.21 7.33 1.79
C ASN A 39 6.71 6.08 2.54
N ALA A 40 5.50 6.04 3.08
CA ALA A 40 5.01 4.83 3.76
C ALA A 40 4.90 3.61 2.83
N VAL A 41 5.32 2.44 3.32
CA VAL A 41 4.93 1.15 2.74
C VAL A 41 3.51 0.85 3.19
N VAL A 42 2.61 0.63 2.23
CA VAL A 42 1.22 0.29 2.50
C VAL A 42 1.00 -1.19 2.23
N VAL A 43 0.37 -1.87 3.17
CA VAL A 43 0.09 -3.30 3.14
C VAL A 43 -1.41 -3.55 3.22
N SER A 44 -1.93 -4.33 2.27
CA SER A 44 -3.27 -4.91 2.28
C SER A 44 -3.12 -6.44 2.29
N ALA A 45 -3.67 -7.11 3.30
CA ALA A 45 -3.65 -8.57 3.38
C ALA A 45 -5.06 -9.08 3.62
N THR A 46 -5.56 -9.87 2.66
CA THR A 46 -6.95 -10.33 2.64
C THR A 46 -6.98 -11.84 2.48
N ALA A 47 -7.83 -12.51 3.25
CA ALA A 47 -8.17 -13.91 3.04
C ALA A 47 -9.64 -14.06 2.67
N ILE A 48 -9.98 -15.06 1.85
CA ILE A 48 -11.40 -15.37 1.63
C ILE A 48 -12.01 -15.88 2.94
N PRO A 49 -13.31 -15.62 3.22
CA PRO A 49 -13.93 -16.05 4.48
C PRO A 49 -13.85 -17.56 4.74
N ALA A 50 -13.84 -18.37 3.68
CA ALA A 50 -13.74 -19.83 3.77
C ALA A 50 -12.30 -20.34 4.02
N TYR A 51 -11.29 -19.46 3.93
CA TYR A 51 -9.91 -19.84 4.19
C TYR A 51 -9.60 -19.66 5.67
N ALA A 52 -9.54 -20.79 6.38
CA ALA A 52 -8.93 -20.87 7.69
C ALA A 52 -7.51 -21.43 7.53
N ARG A 53 -6.52 -20.72 8.07
CA ARG A 53 -5.15 -21.20 8.04
C ARG A 53 -5.03 -22.47 8.89
N PRO A 54 -4.55 -23.60 8.34
CA PRO A 54 -4.38 -24.81 9.12
C PRO A 54 -3.45 -24.56 10.31
N SER A 55 -3.85 -25.00 11.50
CA SER A 55 -3.11 -24.84 12.74
C SER A 55 -3.04 -26.16 13.52
N ASP A 56 -2.03 -26.28 14.36
CA ASP A 56 -1.94 -27.36 15.33
C ASP A 56 -2.93 -27.14 16.49
N GLY A 57 -3.01 -28.12 17.41
CA GLY A 57 -3.87 -28.04 18.59
C GLY A 57 -3.52 -26.88 19.55
N ALA A 58 -2.38 -26.21 19.37
CA ALA A 58 -1.96 -25.03 20.13
C ALA A 58 -2.23 -23.71 19.35
N GLY A 59 -2.91 -23.77 18.20
CA GLY A 59 -3.20 -22.61 17.36
C GLY A 59 -2.02 -22.10 16.55
N ARG A 60 -0.88 -22.80 16.54
CA ARG A 60 0.28 -22.43 15.73
C ARG A 60 0.05 -22.87 14.30
N PRO A 61 0.32 -22.01 13.30
CA PRO A 61 0.07 -22.39 11.93
C PRO A 61 0.95 -23.55 11.46
N LEU A 62 0.34 -24.53 10.80
CA LEU A 62 1.04 -25.66 10.20
C LEU A 62 1.90 -25.21 9.02
N ALA A 63 2.95 -25.99 8.77
CA ALA A 63 3.77 -25.82 7.59
C ALA A 63 2.95 -26.11 6.33
N GLN A 64 3.05 -25.24 5.33
CA GLN A 64 2.45 -25.45 4.02
C GLN A 64 3.52 -25.28 2.95
N SER A 65 3.51 -26.21 2.00
CA SER A 65 4.42 -26.20 0.86
C SER A 65 3.89 -25.33 -0.26
N TYR A 66 4.78 -24.70 -1.02
CA TYR A 66 4.39 -23.89 -2.16
C TYR A 66 5.30 -24.04 -3.36
N VAL A 67 4.75 -23.71 -4.53
CA VAL A 67 5.49 -23.40 -5.74
C VAL A 67 5.19 -21.97 -6.17
N PHE A 68 6.19 -21.27 -6.70
CA PHE A 68 6.00 -19.94 -7.26
C PHE A 68 5.50 -20.02 -8.71
N GLY A 69 4.53 -19.18 -9.03
CA GLY A 69 4.10 -18.91 -10.41
C GLY A 69 4.40 -17.46 -10.77
N GLN A 70 4.96 -17.25 -11.96
CA GLN A 70 5.17 -15.90 -12.47
C GLN A 70 3.82 -15.31 -12.92
N GLY A 71 3.42 -14.21 -12.28
CA GLY A 71 2.27 -13.44 -12.67
C GLY A 71 2.61 -12.37 -13.70
N LYS A 72 1.80 -11.32 -13.73
CA LYS A 72 2.00 -10.16 -14.62
C LYS A 72 3.06 -9.22 -14.07
N PHE A 73 3.97 -8.81 -14.94
CA PHE A 73 4.84 -7.67 -14.74
C PHE A 73 4.19 -6.41 -15.31
N PHE A 74 4.18 -5.33 -14.53
CA PHE A 74 3.62 -4.04 -14.93
C PHE A 74 4.76 -3.05 -15.13
N GLY A 75 5.25 -2.97 -16.37
CA GLY A 75 6.20 -1.94 -16.78
C GLY A 75 5.55 -0.56 -16.69
N GLY A 76 6.25 0.37 -16.04
CA GLY A 76 5.80 1.76 -15.95
C GLY A 76 5.89 2.50 -17.27
N THR A 77 5.24 3.66 -17.31
CA THR A 77 5.32 4.61 -18.44
C THR A 77 6.68 5.31 -18.51
N TRP A 78 7.39 5.39 -17.39
CA TRP A 78 8.70 6.02 -17.26
C TRP A 78 9.78 4.97 -17.05
N ALA A 79 10.94 5.18 -17.70
CA ALA A 79 12.04 4.24 -17.76
C ALA A 79 12.83 4.17 -16.43
N ASP A 80 12.26 3.60 -15.37
CA ASP A 80 13.10 3.05 -14.30
C ASP A 80 13.76 1.76 -14.82
N ARG A 81 15.04 1.86 -15.20
CA ARG A 81 15.84 0.70 -15.64
C ARG A 81 15.88 -0.39 -14.57
N GLY A 82 15.80 -0.03 -13.29
CA GLY A 82 15.80 -0.97 -12.17
C GLY A 82 14.58 -1.88 -12.13
N LEU A 83 13.42 -1.37 -12.56
CA LEU A 83 12.18 -2.13 -12.65
C LEU A 83 12.28 -3.27 -13.69
N ALA A 84 12.96 -3.02 -14.80
CA ALA A 84 13.18 -4.01 -15.86
C ALA A 84 14.30 -5.02 -15.53
N GLN A 85 15.18 -4.70 -14.58
CA GLN A 85 16.33 -5.54 -14.23
C GLN A 85 16.03 -6.59 -13.15
N LEU A 86 15.04 -6.37 -12.28
CA LEU A 86 14.68 -7.36 -11.27
C LEU A 86 13.99 -8.56 -11.90
N SER A 87 14.68 -9.69 -11.92
CA SER A 87 14.10 -10.93 -12.43
C SER A 87 13.10 -11.54 -11.45
N PHE A 88 12.20 -12.38 -11.97
CA PHE A 88 11.28 -13.16 -11.15
C PHE A 88 12.03 -14.04 -10.11
N ASP A 89 13.15 -14.63 -10.49
CA ASP A 89 13.97 -15.45 -9.59
C ASP A 89 14.60 -14.65 -8.45
N GLN A 90 15.00 -13.40 -8.73
CA GLN A 90 15.51 -12.50 -7.68
C GLN A 90 14.38 -12.10 -6.73
N LEU A 91 13.20 -11.76 -7.28
CA LEU A 91 12.03 -11.40 -6.49
C LEU A 91 11.59 -12.54 -5.56
N THR A 92 11.50 -13.77 -6.07
CA THR A 92 11.11 -14.94 -5.26
C THR A 92 12.11 -15.24 -4.13
N LYS A 93 13.41 -15.02 -4.37
CA LYS A 93 14.44 -15.09 -3.31
C LYS A 93 14.25 -14.04 -2.22
N LEU A 94 13.78 -12.83 -2.56
CA LEU A 94 13.45 -11.79 -1.58
C LEU A 94 12.22 -12.15 -0.75
N LEU A 95 11.22 -12.80 -1.35
CA LEU A 95 9.97 -13.17 -0.68
C LEU A 95 10.11 -14.39 0.23
N ALA A 96 10.95 -15.36 -0.14
CA ALA A 96 11.06 -16.64 0.54
C ALA A 96 11.35 -16.55 2.06
N PRO A 97 12.25 -15.68 2.56
CA PRO A 97 12.47 -15.53 4.01
C PRO A 97 11.22 -15.04 4.75
N GLY A 98 10.45 -14.13 4.14
CA GLY A 98 9.21 -13.62 4.73
C GLY A 98 8.11 -14.69 4.77
N LEU A 99 8.02 -15.51 3.73
CA LEU A 99 7.12 -16.67 3.67
C LEU A 99 7.50 -17.73 4.72
N ALA A 100 8.79 -18.02 4.89
CA ALA A 100 9.29 -18.97 5.89
C ALA A 100 8.97 -18.54 7.33
N LYS A 101 9.01 -17.23 7.64
CA LYS A 101 8.56 -16.69 8.94
C LYS A 101 7.08 -16.97 9.21
N GLN A 102 6.29 -17.17 8.16
CA GLN A 102 4.90 -17.60 8.25
C GLN A 102 4.77 -19.10 7.96
N ASN A 103 5.76 -19.96 8.19
CA ASN A 103 5.70 -21.42 7.96
C ASN A 103 5.29 -21.83 6.53
N TYR A 104 5.57 -21.01 5.52
CA TYR A 104 5.44 -21.38 4.12
C TYR A 104 6.82 -21.77 3.58
N PHE A 105 6.95 -22.97 3.01
CA PHE A 105 8.23 -23.48 2.51
C PHE A 105 8.13 -23.89 1.03
N PRO A 106 9.15 -23.58 0.21
CA PRO A 106 9.14 -23.97 -1.20
C PRO A 106 9.31 -25.49 -1.33
N THR A 107 8.63 -26.10 -2.30
CA THR A 107 8.86 -27.49 -2.71
C THR A 107 9.38 -27.56 -4.15
N ARG A 108 10.24 -28.54 -4.42
CA ARG A 108 10.65 -28.90 -5.80
C ARG A 108 9.66 -29.82 -6.47
N ASP A 109 8.90 -30.57 -5.68
CA ASP A 109 7.85 -31.41 -6.18
C ASP A 109 6.57 -30.60 -6.29
N ALA A 110 6.30 -30.09 -7.48
CA ALA A 110 5.02 -29.45 -7.79
C ALA A 110 3.86 -30.45 -7.55
N ALA A 111 4.08 -31.77 -7.67
CA ALA A 111 3.07 -32.77 -7.37
C ALA A 111 2.56 -32.70 -5.92
N ALA A 112 3.40 -32.24 -4.99
CA ALA A 112 3.10 -32.20 -3.56
C ALA A 112 2.78 -30.80 -3.02
N ALA A 113 2.79 -29.75 -3.85
CA ALA A 113 2.61 -28.38 -3.34
C ALA A 113 1.17 -28.13 -2.86
N ASP A 114 1.02 -27.51 -1.69
CA ASP A 114 -0.29 -27.07 -1.18
C ASP A 114 -0.78 -25.83 -1.91
N LEU A 115 0.15 -24.89 -2.14
CA LEU A 115 -0.14 -23.56 -2.68
C LEU A 115 0.59 -23.27 -3.99
N LEU A 116 -0.11 -22.59 -4.89
CA LEU A 116 0.51 -21.84 -5.98
C LEU A 116 0.54 -20.37 -5.57
N LEU A 117 1.74 -19.83 -5.36
CA LEU A 117 1.96 -18.41 -5.07
C LEU A 117 2.23 -17.68 -6.38
N MET A 118 1.21 -17.03 -6.93
CA MET A 118 1.34 -16.21 -8.11
C MET A 118 1.80 -14.81 -7.72
N VAL A 119 2.96 -14.39 -8.23
CA VAL A 119 3.56 -13.09 -7.89
C VAL A 119 3.43 -12.14 -9.07
N HIS A 120 2.78 -11.01 -8.82
CA HIS A 120 2.71 -9.87 -9.73
C HIS A 120 3.53 -8.73 -9.14
N TRP A 121 4.23 -7.98 -9.97
CA TRP A 121 5.00 -6.83 -9.52
C TRP A 121 5.10 -5.78 -10.61
N GLY A 122 5.42 -4.57 -10.21
CA GLY A 122 5.55 -3.48 -11.15
C GLY A 122 5.36 -2.12 -10.50
N VAL A 123 4.93 -1.17 -11.31
CA VAL A 123 4.51 0.16 -10.87
C VAL A 123 3.07 0.42 -11.30
N THR A 124 2.31 1.12 -10.47
CA THR A 124 0.96 1.58 -10.84
C THR A 124 1.03 2.64 -11.92
N GLN A 125 -0.10 2.87 -12.59
CA GLN A 125 -0.24 3.98 -13.52
C GLN A 125 -0.83 5.17 -12.78
N ALA A 126 -0.08 6.26 -12.67
CA ALA A 126 -0.66 7.54 -12.28
C ALA A 126 -1.33 8.17 -13.51
N PHE A 127 -2.55 8.69 -13.34
CA PHE A 127 -3.07 9.65 -14.31
C PHE A 127 -2.55 11.03 -13.94
N ARG A 128 -1.72 11.59 -14.80
CA ARG A 128 -1.36 13.00 -14.74
C ARG A 128 -1.88 13.64 -16.01
N ASP A 129 -2.72 14.66 -15.91
CA ASP A 129 -3.08 15.47 -17.07
C ASP A 129 -1.80 16.13 -17.59
N PRO A 130 -1.26 15.71 -18.76
CA PRO A 130 -0.02 16.25 -19.27
C PRO A 130 -0.16 17.73 -19.65
N MET A 131 -1.39 18.20 -19.87
CA MET A 131 -1.71 19.60 -20.17
C MET A 131 -2.37 20.31 -18.98
N GLY A 132 -2.37 19.74 -17.77
CA GLY A 132 -3.13 20.28 -16.64
C GLY A 132 -2.84 21.75 -16.32
N GLU A 133 -1.56 22.14 -16.30
CA GLU A 133 -1.16 23.54 -16.07
C GLU A 133 -1.62 24.46 -17.22
N VAL A 134 -1.41 24.03 -18.46
CA VAL A 134 -1.83 24.75 -19.67
C VAL A 134 -3.37 24.85 -19.74
N ASN A 135 -4.09 23.82 -19.31
CA ASN A 135 -5.55 23.75 -19.26
C ASN A 135 -6.10 24.74 -18.23
N VAL A 136 -5.50 24.80 -17.04
CA VAL A 136 -5.88 25.77 -16.00
C VAL A 136 -5.65 27.20 -16.47
N GLU A 137 -4.51 27.48 -17.09
CA GLU A 137 -4.22 28.81 -17.65
C GLU A 137 -5.24 29.20 -18.73
N ARG A 138 -5.49 28.31 -19.69
CA ARG A 138 -6.49 28.52 -20.76
C ARG A 138 -7.90 28.71 -20.21
N LEU A 139 -8.29 27.95 -19.20
CA LEU A 139 -9.59 28.09 -18.52
C LEU A 139 -9.73 29.47 -17.88
N ASN A 140 -8.69 29.95 -17.19
CA ASN A 140 -8.71 31.26 -16.56
C ASN A 140 -8.84 32.38 -17.61
N SER A 141 -8.04 32.31 -18.70
CA SER A 141 -8.13 33.28 -19.79
C SER A 141 -9.51 33.29 -20.47
N ALA A 142 -10.06 32.13 -20.81
CA ALA A 142 -11.39 32.02 -21.42
C ALA A 142 -12.50 32.53 -20.48
N ALA A 143 -12.36 32.31 -19.18
CA ALA A 143 -13.30 32.83 -18.19
C ALA A 143 -13.22 34.37 -18.06
N ASP A 144 -12.02 34.95 -18.14
CA ASP A 144 -11.82 36.40 -18.12
C ASP A 144 -12.38 37.08 -19.39
N GLU A 145 -12.15 36.47 -20.56
CA GLU A 145 -12.70 36.93 -21.84
C GLU A 145 -14.23 36.89 -21.84
N TYR A 146 -14.83 35.78 -21.39
CA TYR A 146 -16.28 35.65 -21.24
C TYR A 146 -16.84 36.72 -20.28
N ARG A 147 -16.23 36.91 -19.11
CA ARG A 147 -16.67 37.91 -18.13
C ARG A 147 -16.61 39.32 -18.70
N THR A 148 -15.54 39.65 -19.43
CA THR A 148 -15.36 40.96 -20.07
C THR A 148 -16.41 41.20 -21.15
N ALA A 149 -16.63 40.22 -22.03
CA ALA A 149 -17.63 40.30 -23.08
C ALA A 149 -19.06 40.39 -22.53
N ALA A 150 -19.37 39.63 -21.48
CA ALA A 150 -20.66 39.68 -20.83
C ALA A 150 -20.90 41.04 -20.16
N ALA A 151 -19.89 41.61 -19.49
CA ALA A 151 -20.00 42.93 -18.87
C ALA A 151 -20.25 44.05 -19.91
N ALA A 152 -19.61 43.98 -21.08
CA ALA A 152 -19.79 44.94 -22.17
C ALA A 152 -21.18 44.85 -22.85
N ASN A 153 -21.82 43.68 -22.78
CA ASN A 153 -23.04 43.38 -23.53
C ASN A 153 -24.25 43.08 -22.63
N ASN A 154 -24.37 43.76 -21.49
CA ASN A 154 -25.50 43.60 -20.55
C ASN A 154 -25.77 42.13 -20.15
N GLY A 155 -24.72 41.32 -20.01
CA GLY A 155 -24.79 39.90 -19.65
C GLY A 155 -24.86 38.93 -20.82
N ALA A 156 -24.90 39.39 -22.08
CA ALA A 156 -24.95 38.53 -23.25
C ALA A 156 -23.55 38.28 -23.84
N ALA A 157 -23.00 37.08 -23.66
CA ALA A 157 -21.78 36.62 -24.31
C ALA A 157 -21.87 35.14 -24.69
N ASP A 158 -21.15 34.72 -25.72
CA ASP A 158 -21.07 33.31 -26.13
C ASP A 158 -20.11 32.54 -25.20
N PRO A 159 -20.60 31.51 -24.46
CA PRO A 159 -19.77 30.69 -23.60
C PRO A 159 -19.08 29.53 -24.33
N GLY A 160 -19.19 29.40 -25.66
CA GLY A 160 -18.74 28.22 -26.41
C GLY A 160 -17.31 27.76 -26.11
N ALA A 161 -16.34 28.67 -26.11
CA ALA A 161 -14.94 28.36 -25.81
C ALA A 161 -14.73 27.93 -24.34
N LEU A 162 -15.39 28.61 -23.41
CA LEU A 162 -15.37 28.26 -21.99
C LEU A 162 -15.97 26.87 -21.75
N ASN A 163 -17.13 26.58 -22.35
CA ASN A 163 -17.79 25.27 -22.25
C ASN A 163 -16.93 24.14 -22.83
N ALA A 164 -16.23 24.37 -23.94
CA ALA A 164 -15.33 23.38 -24.53
C ALA A 164 -14.16 23.02 -23.59
N LEU A 165 -13.56 24.01 -22.93
CA LEU A 165 -12.49 23.80 -21.96
C LEU A 165 -12.98 23.12 -20.67
N LEU A 166 -14.18 23.46 -20.19
CA LEU A 166 -14.81 22.77 -19.06
C LEU A 166 -15.09 21.30 -19.39
N ALA A 167 -15.52 20.99 -20.63
CA ALA A 167 -15.74 19.63 -21.08
C ALA A 167 -14.43 18.82 -21.13
N ASP A 168 -13.33 19.42 -21.61
CA ASP A 168 -12.00 18.79 -21.61
C ASP A 168 -11.52 18.47 -20.17
N GLN A 169 -11.66 19.44 -19.25
CA GLN A 169 -11.34 19.24 -17.84
C GLN A 169 -12.18 18.13 -17.20
N SER A 170 -13.48 18.04 -17.56
CA SER A 170 -14.35 16.97 -17.07
C SER A 170 -13.91 15.58 -17.57
N GLY A 171 -13.44 15.47 -18.82
CA GLY A 171 -12.90 14.23 -19.39
C GLY A 171 -11.59 13.80 -18.73
N ALA A 172 -10.70 14.76 -18.44
CA ALA A 172 -9.48 14.53 -17.67
C ALA A 172 -9.80 14.03 -16.26
N GLY A 173 -10.78 14.64 -15.58
CA GLY A 173 -11.26 14.20 -14.27
C GLY A 173 -11.79 12.77 -14.26
N GLN A 174 -12.58 12.38 -15.28
CA GLN A 174 -13.05 10.99 -15.43
C GLN A 174 -11.88 10.01 -15.62
N SER A 175 -10.88 10.39 -16.41
CA SER A 175 -9.70 9.56 -16.66
C SER A 175 -8.86 9.36 -15.38
N ALA A 176 -8.71 10.43 -14.58
CA ALA A 176 -8.09 10.38 -13.26
C ALA A 176 -8.82 9.40 -12.33
N GLN A 177 -10.14 9.53 -12.25
CA GLN A 177 -10.95 8.67 -11.40
C GLN A 177 -10.86 7.19 -11.80
N GLN A 178 -10.80 6.89 -13.10
CA GLN A 178 -10.61 5.52 -13.58
C GLN A 178 -9.22 4.98 -13.21
N ALA A 179 -8.16 5.79 -13.27
CA ALA A 179 -6.83 5.37 -12.86
C ALA A 179 -6.78 5.08 -11.34
N ILE A 180 -7.36 5.96 -10.53
CA ILE A 180 -7.50 5.77 -9.07
C ILE A 180 -8.25 4.47 -8.78
N ALA A 181 -9.38 4.21 -9.45
CA ALA A 181 -10.15 3.00 -9.26
C ALA A 181 -9.37 1.71 -9.63
N ARG A 182 -8.61 1.74 -10.74
CA ARG A 182 -7.73 0.63 -11.14
C ARG A 182 -6.63 0.39 -10.12
N ASN A 183 -5.96 1.45 -9.66
CA ASN A 183 -4.92 1.36 -8.64
C ASN A 183 -5.50 0.85 -7.32
N ALA A 184 -6.70 1.28 -6.94
CA ALA A 184 -7.36 0.85 -5.71
C ALA A 184 -7.70 -0.64 -5.73
N ALA A 185 -8.09 -1.19 -6.87
CA ALA A 185 -8.32 -2.62 -7.05
C ALA A 185 -7.00 -3.41 -7.02
N LEU A 186 -5.96 -2.92 -7.70
CA LEU A 186 -4.65 -3.55 -7.78
C LEU A 186 -3.95 -3.61 -6.42
N LEU A 187 -4.00 -2.51 -5.65
CA LEU A 187 -3.30 -2.36 -4.38
C LEU A 187 -4.13 -2.77 -3.16
N GLY A 188 -5.42 -3.06 -3.33
CA GLY A 188 -6.31 -3.54 -2.26
C GLY A 188 -6.90 -2.44 -1.38
N TYR A 189 -6.97 -1.21 -1.89
CA TYR A 189 -7.58 -0.06 -1.20
C TYR A 189 -9.10 -0.04 -1.31
N THR A 190 -9.67 -0.75 -2.29
CA THR A 190 -11.09 -0.64 -2.65
C THR A 190 -12.03 -0.72 -1.45
N PRO A 191 -11.94 -1.70 -0.53
CA PRO A 191 -12.87 -1.80 0.59
C PRO A 191 -12.76 -0.60 1.55
N THR A 192 -11.52 -0.24 1.92
CA THR A 192 -11.24 0.86 2.86
C THR A 192 -11.63 2.21 2.26
N LEU A 193 -11.35 2.43 0.98
CA LEU A 193 -11.72 3.64 0.26
C LEU A 193 -13.24 3.78 0.16
N GLN A 194 -13.95 2.71 -0.21
CA GLN A 194 -15.42 2.71 -0.24
C GLN A 194 -16.04 2.96 1.14
N GLN A 195 -15.43 2.42 2.21
CA GLN A 195 -15.89 2.67 3.56
C GLN A 195 -15.70 4.13 3.97
N ALA A 196 -14.56 4.73 3.62
CA ALA A 196 -14.29 6.14 3.89
C ALA A 196 -15.25 7.06 3.11
N GLN A 197 -15.49 6.77 1.83
CA GLN A 197 -16.41 7.52 0.94
C GLN A 197 -17.89 7.48 1.36
N ARG A 198 -18.30 6.55 2.24
CA ARG A 198 -19.66 6.52 2.80
C ARG A 198 -19.89 7.61 3.85
N ARG A 199 -18.83 8.28 4.32
CA ARG A 199 -18.94 9.37 5.29
C ARG A 199 -19.45 10.64 4.60
N ILE A 200 -20.18 11.47 5.34
CA ILE A 200 -20.76 12.73 4.83
C ILE A 200 -19.65 13.73 4.46
N PHE A 201 -18.55 13.73 5.23
CA PHE A 201 -17.42 14.62 5.03
C PHE A 201 -16.19 13.80 4.63
N VAL A 202 -15.42 14.36 3.70
CA VAL A 202 -14.12 13.80 3.31
C VAL A 202 -13.23 13.72 4.55
N SER A 203 -12.77 12.51 4.84
CA SER A 203 -11.89 12.26 5.99
C SER A 203 -10.41 12.37 5.60
N ALA A 204 -9.53 12.65 6.57
CA ALA A 204 -8.08 12.66 6.34
C ALA A 204 -7.59 11.31 5.76
N GLU A 205 -8.17 10.20 6.21
CA GLU A 205 -7.88 8.85 5.69
C GLU A 205 -8.20 8.71 4.19
N GLU A 206 -9.34 9.27 3.76
CA GLU A 206 -9.73 9.30 2.35
C GLU A 206 -8.78 10.16 1.51
N GLN A 207 -8.39 11.34 2.02
CA GLN A 207 -7.43 12.22 1.36
C GLN A 207 -6.09 11.51 1.17
N THR A 208 -5.55 10.91 2.23
CA THR A 208 -4.31 10.13 2.16
C THR A 208 -4.40 8.99 1.15
N MET A 209 -5.52 8.24 1.12
CA MET A 209 -5.69 7.17 0.13
C MET A 209 -5.76 7.72 -1.31
N ASN A 210 -6.46 8.83 -1.53
CA ASN A 210 -6.53 9.45 -2.85
C ASN A 210 -5.17 9.97 -3.32
N GLU A 211 -4.38 10.59 -2.43
CA GLU A 211 -3.01 11.01 -2.71
C GLU A 211 -2.14 9.81 -3.09
N GLU A 212 -2.16 8.74 -2.28
CA GLU A 212 -1.40 7.52 -2.55
C GLU A 212 -1.81 6.87 -3.89
N LEU A 213 -3.10 6.84 -4.21
CA LEU A 213 -3.61 6.21 -5.44
C LEU A 213 -3.39 7.05 -6.70
N ASN A 214 -3.22 8.37 -6.54
CA ASN A 214 -2.95 9.29 -7.62
C ASN A 214 -1.46 9.37 -7.99
N GLU A 215 -0.59 8.86 -7.13
CA GLU A 215 0.85 8.73 -7.41
C GLU A 215 1.22 7.36 -8.00
N GLU A 216 2.36 7.32 -8.69
CA GLU A 216 2.97 6.06 -9.09
C GLU A 216 3.54 5.34 -7.85
N ARG A 217 3.23 4.05 -7.71
CA ARG A 217 3.66 3.21 -6.60
C ARG A 217 4.23 1.91 -7.12
N TYR A 218 5.44 1.57 -6.68
CA TYR A 218 5.95 0.22 -6.81
C TYR A 218 5.11 -0.73 -5.98
N PHE A 219 4.87 -1.93 -6.49
CA PHE A 219 4.12 -2.93 -5.76
C PHE A 219 4.61 -4.35 -5.97
N ILE A 220 4.28 -5.19 -4.99
CA ILE A 220 4.31 -6.65 -5.09
C ILE A 220 2.93 -7.16 -4.64
N VAL A 221 2.30 -7.99 -5.47
CA VAL A 221 1.08 -8.72 -5.14
C VAL A 221 1.37 -10.21 -5.15
N VAL A 222 1.14 -10.87 -4.03
CA VAL A 222 1.23 -12.32 -3.88
C VAL A 222 -0.19 -12.87 -3.72
N LEU A 223 -0.62 -13.66 -4.71
CA LEU A 223 -1.90 -14.37 -4.68
C LEU A 223 -1.63 -15.84 -4.39
N ALA A 224 -2.27 -16.40 -3.37
CA ALA A 224 -2.16 -17.81 -3.05
C ALA A 224 -3.39 -18.57 -3.49
N TYR A 225 -3.19 -19.54 -4.37
CA TYR A 225 -4.23 -20.44 -4.82
C TYR A 225 -4.09 -21.82 -4.20
N ASP A 226 -5.22 -22.49 -3.99
CA ASP A 226 -5.29 -23.91 -3.62
C ASP A 226 -4.80 -24.77 -4.80
N TYR A 227 -3.56 -25.23 -4.74
CA TYR A 227 -2.93 -25.91 -5.87
C TYR A 227 -3.44 -27.34 -6.05
N ALA A 228 -3.78 -28.01 -4.95
CA ALA A 228 -4.43 -29.32 -5.00
C ALA A 228 -5.77 -29.23 -5.73
N PHE A 229 -6.60 -28.24 -5.39
CA PHE A 229 -7.86 -27.97 -6.09
C PHE A 229 -7.62 -27.62 -7.57
N MET A 230 -6.67 -26.73 -7.87
CA MET A 230 -6.38 -26.33 -9.25
C MET A 230 -6.03 -27.50 -10.17
N ARG A 231 -5.25 -28.47 -9.68
CA ARG A 231 -4.84 -29.60 -10.51
C ARG A 231 -5.93 -30.64 -10.68
N LYS A 232 -6.76 -30.84 -9.65
CA LYS A 232 -7.87 -31.80 -9.71
C LYS A 232 -9.04 -31.26 -10.54
N GLU A 233 -9.36 -29.98 -10.37
CA GLU A 233 -10.60 -29.37 -10.86
C GLU A 233 -10.38 -28.45 -12.05
N HIS A 234 -9.12 -28.20 -12.44
CA HIS A 234 -8.73 -27.27 -13.51
C HIS A 234 -9.34 -25.87 -13.36
N ARG A 235 -9.61 -25.46 -12.10
CA ARG A 235 -10.19 -24.17 -11.74
C ARG A 235 -9.38 -23.53 -10.63
N SER A 236 -9.19 -22.22 -10.70
CA SER A 236 -8.48 -21.45 -9.68
C SER A 236 -9.36 -21.17 -8.48
N ARG A 237 -8.85 -21.42 -7.27
CA ARG A 237 -9.45 -21.00 -6.00
C ARG A 237 -8.45 -20.16 -5.23
N LEU A 238 -8.68 -18.86 -5.16
CA LEU A 238 -7.88 -17.93 -4.37
C LEU A 238 -8.17 -18.17 -2.88
N LEU A 239 -7.12 -18.30 -2.08
CA LEU A 239 -7.20 -18.47 -0.63
C LEU A 239 -6.93 -17.15 0.09
N TRP A 240 -5.84 -16.48 -0.30
CA TRP A 240 -5.46 -15.18 0.26
C TRP A 240 -4.66 -14.38 -0.75
N ALA A 241 -4.59 -13.07 -0.50
CA ALA A 241 -3.85 -12.11 -1.29
C ALA A 241 -3.14 -11.12 -0.37
N THR A 242 -1.86 -10.90 -0.62
CA THR A 242 -1.06 -9.87 0.05
C THR A 242 -0.59 -8.87 -1.01
N ARG A 243 -0.91 -7.60 -0.81
CA ARG A 243 -0.58 -6.49 -1.70
C ARG A 243 0.23 -5.49 -0.91
N ILE A 244 1.38 -5.12 -1.44
CA ILE A 244 2.35 -4.28 -0.75
C ILE A 244 2.76 -3.21 -1.74
N SER A 245 2.72 -1.95 -1.33
CA SER A 245 3.06 -0.85 -2.21
C SER A 245 3.86 0.24 -1.52
N LEU A 246 4.75 0.87 -2.28
CA LEU A 246 5.58 1.99 -1.85
C LEU A 246 5.58 3.01 -2.98
N ARG A 247 5.60 4.30 -2.64
CA ARG A 247 5.75 5.39 -3.60
C ARG A 247 6.97 5.16 -4.51
N SER A 248 6.81 5.29 -5.82
CA SER A 248 7.92 5.12 -6.78
C SER A 248 8.82 6.36 -6.82
N VAL A 249 8.23 7.55 -6.76
CA VAL A 249 8.95 8.82 -6.83
C VAL A 249 9.91 8.93 -5.64
N GLY A 250 11.19 9.21 -5.95
CA GLY A 250 12.27 9.24 -4.96
C GLY A 250 12.80 7.88 -4.53
N ASN A 251 12.26 6.78 -5.07
CA ASN A 251 12.70 5.42 -4.78
C ASN A 251 13.18 4.70 -6.05
N ARG A 252 14.11 3.77 -5.85
CA ARG A 252 14.56 2.85 -6.89
C ARG A 252 13.97 1.47 -6.65
N PHE A 253 13.47 0.82 -7.71
CA PHE A 253 12.75 -0.44 -7.52
C PHE A 253 13.62 -1.54 -6.87
N GLU A 254 14.92 -1.60 -7.16
CA GLU A 254 15.79 -2.66 -6.64
C GLU A 254 15.89 -2.61 -5.10
N VAL A 255 15.91 -1.40 -4.53
CA VAL A 255 15.93 -1.18 -3.07
C VAL A 255 14.52 -1.34 -2.50
N ALA A 256 13.51 -0.80 -3.20
CA ALA A 256 12.11 -0.88 -2.79
C ALA A 256 11.63 -2.35 -2.71
N ALA A 257 12.02 -3.21 -3.65
CA ALA A 257 11.58 -4.61 -3.69
C ALA A 257 11.94 -5.37 -2.42
N ALA A 258 13.15 -5.16 -1.87
CA ALA A 258 13.56 -5.77 -0.61
C ALA A 258 12.72 -5.25 0.57
N ALA A 259 12.40 -3.96 0.58
CA ALA A 259 11.56 -3.35 1.61
C ALA A 259 10.11 -3.86 1.55
N LEU A 260 9.54 -3.93 0.36
CA LEU A 260 8.22 -4.48 0.11
C LEU A 260 8.15 -5.95 0.56
N ALA A 261 9.13 -6.77 0.16
CA ALA A 261 9.20 -8.17 0.58
C ALA A 261 9.27 -8.33 2.11
N GLN A 262 10.02 -7.46 2.80
CA GLN A 262 10.12 -7.45 4.24
C GLN A 262 8.83 -7.01 4.94
N ALA A 263 8.16 -5.97 4.42
CA ALA A 263 6.87 -5.51 4.94
C ALA A 263 5.81 -6.63 4.90
N GLY A 264 5.86 -7.48 3.88
CA GLY A 264 4.96 -8.63 3.73
C GLY A 264 5.19 -9.75 4.74
N ALA A 265 6.38 -9.85 5.32
CA ALA A 265 6.81 -11.00 6.13
C ALA A 265 5.93 -11.26 7.36
N GLY A 266 5.25 -10.25 7.89
CA GLY A 266 4.35 -10.37 9.04
C GLY A 266 2.92 -10.81 8.69
N VAL A 267 2.54 -10.80 7.42
CA VAL A 267 1.12 -10.76 7.01
C VAL A 267 0.70 -11.81 5.99
N TYR A 268 1.64 -12.57 5.40
CA TYR A 268 1.28 -13.63 4.45
C TYR A 268 0.31 -14.65 5.07
N GLY A 269 -0.73 -14.99 4.33
CA GLY A 269 -1.76 -15.92 4.78
C GLY A 269 -2.68 -15.40 5.90
N ARG A 270 -2.65 -14.09 6.19
CA ARG A 270 -3.50 -13.45 7.21
C ARG A 270 -4.54 -12.54 6.57
N ASN A 271 -5.60 -12.27 7.33
CA ASN A 271 -6.55 -11.21 7.05
C ASN A 271 -6.27 -10.04 7.98
N ILE A 272 -6.03 -8.86 7.41
CA ILE A 272 -5.93 -7.61 8.16
C ILE A 272 -7.15 -6.77 7.81
N ASP A 273 -7.73 -6.12 8.82
CA ASP A 273 -8.78 -5.14 8.60
C ASP A 273 -8.19 -3.83 8.09
N GLY A 274 -8.68 -3.34 6.95
CA GLY A 274 -8.20 -2.12 6.31
C GLY A 274 -6.77 -2.21 5.75
N LEU A 275 -6.05 -1.08 5.84
CA LEU A 275 -4.70 -0.89 5.32
C LEU A 275 -3.72 -0.63 6.47
N VAL A 276 -2.55 -1.25 6.41
CA VAL A 276 -1.44 -0.97 7.36
C VAL A 276 -0.39 -0.13 6.67
N ARG A 277 0.04 0.95 7.33
CA ARG A 277 1.15 1.79 6.89
C ARG A 277 2.36 1.54 7.78
N LEU A 278 3.48 1.21 7.17
CA LEU A 278 4.76 1.02 7.81
C LEU A 278 5.69 2.14 7.36
N ASP A 279 6.36 2.78 8.30
CA ASP A 279 7.31 3.83 7.96
C ASP A 279 8.53 3.22 7.25
N TYR A 280 8.88 3.77 6.09
CA TYR A 280 10.03 3.36 5.29
C TYR A 280 11.25 4.27 5.51
N SER A 281 11.06 5.40 6.19
CA SER A 281 12.08 6.45 6.33
C SER A 281 13.26 6.06 7.22
N ASP A 282 13.13 5.02 8.05
CA ASP A 282 14.19 4.51 8.93
C ASP A 282 15.40 3.87 8.19
N ARG A 283 15.43 3.93 6.86
CA ARG A 283 16.57 3.47 6.03
C ARG A 283 17.39 4.58 5.40
N SER A 284 17.00 5.85 5.54
CA SER A 284 17.93 6.94 5.19
C SER A 284 18.99 7.01 6.27
N GLY A 285 20.17 6.44 6.01
CA GLY A 285 21.34 6.69 6.85
C GLY A 285 21.51 8.19 7.01
N ARG A 286 21.48 8.68 8.25
CA ARG A 286 21.79 10.06 8.57
C ARG A 286 23.22 10.31 8.11
N VAL A 287 23.39 11.06 7.02
CA VAL A 287 24.70 11.57 6.61
C VAL A 287 24.92 12.86 7.38
N ASP A 288 25.59 12.76 8.52
CA ASP A 288 26.18 13.93 9.15
C ASP A 288 27.38 14.34 8.30
N LEU A 289 27.21 15.37 7.47
CA LEU A 289 28.33 16.04 6.82
C LEU A 289 29.16 16.69 7.92
N GLY A 290 30.26 16.04 8.30
CA GLY A 290 31.29 16.69 9.12
C GLY A 290 31.85 17.91 8.41
N GLU A 291 32.52 18.80 9.15
CA GLU A 291 33.13 20.00 8.58
C GLU A 291 33.99 19.67 7.35
N LEU A 292 33.79 20.45 6.28
CA LEU A 292 34.53 20.36 5.03
C LEU A 292 36.03 20.46 5.30
N LYS A 293 36.73 19.32 5.25
CA LYS A 293 38.18 19.30 5.31
C LYS A 293 38.72 19.49 3.89
N VAL A 294 39.16 20.71 3.59
CA VAL A 294 39.91 21.00 2.37
C VAL A 294 41.20 20.19 2.42
N LEU A 295 41.30 19.15 1.60
CA LEU A 295 42.57 18.49 1.32
C LEU A 295 43.37 19.48 0.49
N GLY A 296 44.51 19.94 1.02
CA GLY A 296 45.37 20.91 0.36
C GLY A 296 45.70 20.50 -1.08
N GLU A 297 46.01 21.50 -1.91
CA GLU A 297 46.43 21.34 -3.30
C GLU A 297 47.48 20.23 -3.42
N ALA A 298 47.27 19.31 -4.35
CA ALA A 298 48.26 18.31 -4.69
C ALA A 298 49.51 19.05 -5.16
N GLU A 299 50.59 18.92 -4.41
CA GLU A 299 51.88 19.49 -4.75
C GLU A 299 52.37 18.82 -6.04
N THR A 300 52.21 19.52 -7.17
CA THR A 300 52.76 19.09 -8.46
C THR A 300 54.27 19.06 -8.32
N THR A 301 54.84 17.87 -8.11
CA THR A 301 56.28 17.66 -8.22
C THR A 301 56.68 17.96 -9.67
N PRO A 302 57.58 18.92 -9.94
CA PRO A 302 58.00 19.21 -11.30
C PRO A 302 58.75 18.00 -11.87
N ALA A 303 58.34 17.54 -13.05
CA ALA A 303 59.02 16.50 -13.80
C ALA A 303 60.48 16.90 -14.07
N SER A 304 61.42 16.03 -13.71
CA SER A 304 62.82 16.18 -14.08
C SER A 304 62.96 16.04 -15.60
N VAL A 305 63.43 17.11 -16.24
CA VAL A 305 63.77 17.14 -17.66
C VAL A 305 65.03 16.28 -17.87
N PRO A 306 65.00 15.22 -18.70
CA PRO A 306 66.22 14.52 -19.07
C PRO A 306 67.01 15.38 -20.07
N ALA A 307 68.27 15.65 -19.73
CA ALA A 307 69.19 16.39 -20.58
C ALA A 307 69.58 15.56 -21.81
N THR A 308 69.39 16.14 -22.98
CA THR A 308 69.80 15.60 -24.29
C THR A 308 71.31 15.69 -24.46
N ARG A 309 71.98 14.55 -24.70
CA ARG A 309 73.04 14.44 -25.70
C ARG A 309 73.30 12.99 -26.10
#